data_AF-X1UAM6-F1
#
_entry.id   AF-X1UAM6-F1
#
_cell.length_a   1.000
_cell.length_b   1.000
_cell.length_c   1.000
_cell.angle_alpha   90.00
_cell.angle_beta   90.00
_cell.angle_gamma   90.00
#
_symmetry.space_group_name_H-M   'P 1'
#
loop_
_entity.id
_entity.type
_entity.pdbx_description
1 polymer ?
#
loop_
_entity_poly.entity_id
_entity_poly.type
_entity_poly.pdbx_seq_one_letter_code
_entity_poly.pdbx_strand_id
1 'polypeptide(L)' 'FSAIKDDMMNAGANWVDEEVVVDGNLITSRTPADIPAFSREIMRALE' A
#
# COMPACT_ATOMS: atom_id res chain seq x y z
N PHE A 1 -12.01 12.68 2.79
CA PHE A 1 -11.22 11.63 2.10
C PHE A 1 -11.97 10.33 2.34
N SER A 2 -12.53 9.71 1.29
CA SER A 2 -13.18 8.40 1.43
C SER A 2 -12.12 7.35 1.15
N ALA A 3 -11.76 6.56 2.17
CA ALA A 3 -10.81 5.47 2.02
C ALA A 3 -11.55 4.21 1.56
N ILE A 4 -10.92 3.38 0.73
CA ILE A 4 -11.46 2.11 0.21
C ILE A 4 -11.27 0.93 1.18
N LYS A 5 -11.08 1.21 2.48
CA LYS A 5 -10.71 0.21 3.49
C LYS A 5 -11.73 -0.93 3.58
N ASP A 6 -13.01 -0.57 3.71
CA ASP A 6 -14.08 -1.56 3.86
C ASP A 6 -14.24 -2.41 2.61
N ASP A 7 -14.12 -1.81 1.43
CA ASP A 7 -14.14 -2.52 0.15
C ASP A 7 -12.99 -3.53 0.06
N MET A 8 -11.81 -3.18 0.54
CA MET A 8 -10.65 -4.05 0.51
C MET A 8 -10.78 -5.24 1.46
N MET A 9 -11.28 -5.01 2.68
CA MET A 9 -11.59 -6.10 3.61
C MET A 9 -12.69 -7.01 3.05
N ASN A 10 -13.73 -6.45 2.44
CA ASN A 10 -14.81 -7.22 1.80
C ASN A 10 -14.33 -8.03 0.59
N ALA A 11 -13.32 -7.54 -0.12
CA ALA A 11 -12.64 -8.27 -1.20
C ALA A 11 -11.67 -9.36 -0.72
N GLY A 12 -11.49 -9.51 0.60
CA GLY A 12 -10.64 -10.53 1.21
C GLY A 12 -9.19 -10.10 1.45
N ALA A 13 -8.86 -8.82 1.27
CA ALA A 13 -7.54 -8.31 1.62
C ALA A 13 -7.38 -8.19 3.13
N ASN A 14 -6.17 -8.45 3.63
CA ASN A 14 -5.81 -8.13 5.01
C ASN A 14 -5.39 -6.65 5.08
N TRP A 15 -6.31 -5.77 5.51
CA TRP A 15 -6.01 -4.35 5.63
C TRP A 15 -5.10 -4.06 6.83
N VAL A 16 -3.96 -3.42 6.59
CA VAL A 16 -3.04 -2.93 7.63
C VAL A 16 -2.83 -1.41 7.49
N ASP A 17 -2.64 -0.74 8.63
CA ASP A 17 -2.45 0.72 8.65
C ASP A 17 -0.95 1.08 8.71
N GLU A 18 -0.26 0.90 7.58
CA GLU A 18 1.18 1.14 7.43
C GLU A 18 1.46 2.10 6.26
N GLU A 19 2.58 2.84 6.32
CA GLU A 19 2.95 3.81 5.27
C GLU A 19 3.15 3.13 3.90
N VAL A 20 3.73 1.93 3.89
CA VAL A 20 3.92 1.12 2.69
C VAL A 20 3.83 -0.35 3.08
N VAL A 21 3.17 -1.14 2.24
CA VAL A 21 3.08 -2.60 2.40
C VAL A 21 3.59 -3.24 1.11
N VAL A 22 4.46 -4.23 1.26
CA VAL A 22 4.94 -5.06 0.16
C VAL A 22 4.43 -6.48 0.37
N ASP A 23 3.55 -6.93 -0.51
CA ASP A 23 3.05 -8.31 -0.54
C ASP A 23 3.38 -8.93 -1.90
N GLY A 24 4.50 -9.67 -1.95
CA GLY A 24 5.04 -10.21 -3.19
C GLY A 24 5.33 -9.09 -4.21
N ASN A 25 4.60 -9.09 -5.33
CA ASN A 25 4.73 -8.09 -6.38
C ASN A 25 3.74 -6.91 -6.23
N LEU A 26 2.91 -6.89 -5.19
CA LEU A 26 1.96 -5.83 -4.92
C LEU A 26 2.53 -4.87 -3.86
N ILE A 27 2.77 -3.63 -4.27
CA ILE A 27 3.22 -2.54 -3.39
C ILE A 27 2.07 -1.54 -3.27
N THR A 28 1.68 -1.19 -2.04
CA THR A 28 0.56 -0.26 -1.77
C THR A 28 0.89 0.73 -0.67
N SER A 29 0.24 1.89 -0.69
CA SER A 29 0.35 2.97 0.32
C SER A 29 -1.01 3.67 0.50
N ARG A 30 -1.19 4.42 1.60
CA ARG A 30 -2.51 4.90 2.02
C ARG A 30 -2.85 6.29 1.48
N THR A 31 -1.89 7.21 1.50
CA THR A 31 -2.12 8.63 1.19
C THR A 31 -0.91 9.27 0.49
N PRO A 32 -1.04 10.47 -0.10
CA PRO A 32 0.10 11.19 -0.68
C PRO A 32 1.26 11.46 0.30
N ALA A 33 0.99 11.49 1.61
CA ALA A 33 2.05 11.65 2.62
C ALA A 33 3.03 10.46 2.64
N ASP A 34 2.60 9.28 2.18
CA ASP A 34 3.39 8.05 2.18
C ASP A 34 4.22 7.87 0.88
N ILE A 35 4.15 8.81 -0.07
CA ILE A 35 4.90 8.74 -1.35
C ILE A 35 6.40 8.46 -1.16
N PRO A 36 7.11 9.07 -0.19
CA PRO A 36 8.52 8.74 0.02
C PRO A 36 8.76 7.28 0.38
N ALA A 37 7.83 6.62 1.08
CA ALA A 37 7.91 5.21 1.42
C ALA A 37 7.59 4.33 0.22
N PHE A 38 6.50 4.66 -0.48
CA PHE A 38 6.08 3.98 -1.70
C PHE A 38 7.18 3.95 -2.77
N SER A 39 7.77 5.11 -3.08
CA SER A 39 8.80 5.22 -4.10
C SER A 39 10.07 4.43 -3.76
N ARG A 40 10.45 4.33 -2.49
CA ARG A 40 11.60 3.51 -2.08
C ARG A 40 11.39 2.04 -2.40
N GLU A 41 10.22 1.49 -2.06
CA GLU A 41 9.96 0.07 -2.28
C GLU A 41 9.75 -0.25 -3.77
N ILE A 42 9.17 0.67 -4.55
CA ILE A 42 9.13 0.52 -6.02
C ILE A 42 10.54 0.44 -6.60
N MET A 43 11.44 1.35 -6.21
CA MET A 43 12.81 1.33 -6.72
C MET A 43 13.51 0.02 -6.38
N ARG A 44 13.37 -0.48 -5.14
CA ARG A 44 13.93 -1.77 -4.73
C ARG A 44 13.37 -2.96 -5.50
N ALA A 45 12.10 -2.93 -5.89
CA ALA A 45 11.47 -4.02 -6.64
C ALA A 45 11.90 -4.06 -8.12
N LEU A 46 12.58 -3.02 -8.61
CA LEU A 46 13.08 -2.91 -9.99
C LEU A 46 14.59 -3.15 -10.12
N GLU A 47 15.30 -3.33 -9.00
CA GLU A 47 16.70 -3.76 -8.96
C GLU A 47 16.83 -5.28 -9.21
#